data_AF-A0A259FLQ5-F1
#
_entry.id   AF-A0A259FLQ5-F1
#
_cell.length_a   1.000
_cell.length_b   1.000
_cell.length_c   1.000
_cell.angle_alpha   90.00
_cell.angle_beta   90.00
_cell.angle_gamma   90.00
#
_symmetry.space_group_name_H-M   'P 1'
#
loop_
_entity.id
_entity.type
_entity.pdbx_description
1 polymer ?
#
loop_
_entity_poly.entity_id
_entity_poly.type
_entity_poly.pdbx_seq_one_letter_code
_entity_poly.pdbx_strand_id
1 'polypeptide(L)'
;MKPILPALLIVILSACGQQKSDSPSESIPPAVSAPGTEAQPVVPVASPAASTPDLPEPASTPVETFSGAVKPVPRPPAGAAAPKAAPRAAAPAASPAPADLAAGRQTYQQACAFCHDKGVAGAPRMGDAAAWSARTAQGADALYASAIRGKGAMPAKGGNPALSDEAVKAAVDYLVAGSR
;
A
#
# COMPACT_ATOMS: atom_id res chain seq x y z
N MET A 1 -35.25 -39.51 -42.71
CA MET A 1 -33.86 -39.60 -43.22
C MET A 1 -32.93 -38.88 -42.26
N LYS A 2 -31.98 -39.60 -41.65
CA LYS A 2 -30.94 -39.06 -40.76
C LYS A 2 -29.73 -40.01 -40.86
N PRO A 3 -28.61 -39.63 -41.50
CA PRO A 3 -27.40 -40.44 -41.41
C PRO A 3 -26.64 -40.08 -40.13
N ILE A 4 -26.59 -41.07 -39.24
CA ILE A 4 -25.65 -41.20 -38.13
C ILE A 4 -24.33 -41.66 -38.74
N LEU A 5 -23.23 -40.92 -38.54
CA LEU A 5 -21.88 -41.44 -38.72
C LEU A 5 -21.04 -41.15 -37.45
N PRO A 6 -20.25 -42.13 -36.96
CA PRO A 6 -19.51 -42.03 -35.71
C PRO A 6 -18.09 -41.48 -35.89
N ALA A 7 -17.59 -40.91 -34.79
CA ALA A 7 -16.20 -40.88 -34.34
C ALA A 7 -15.09 -41.17 -35.37
N LEU A 8 -14.34 -40.12 -35.75
CA LEU A 8 -12.94 -40.27 -36.13
C LEU A 8 -12.06 -39.45 -35.17
N LEU A 9 -11.37 -40.23 -34.36
CA LEU A 9 -10.30 -39.92 -33.43
C LEU A 9 -9.06 -39.49 -34.22
N ILE A 10 -8.61 -38.24 -34.11
CA ILE A 10 -7.26 -37.84 -34.53
C ILE A 10 -6.61 -37.08 -33.37
N VAL A 11 -5.97 -37.88 -32.50
CA VAL A 11 -4.91 -37.45 -31.60
C VAL A 11 -3.66 -37.27 -32.45
N ILE A 12 -3.15 -36.04 -32.57
CA ILE A 12 -1.77 -35.81 -33.04
C ILE A 12 -0.98 -35.20 -31.88
N LEU A 13 -0.57 -36.11 -31.01
CA LEU A 13 0.50 -35.91 -30.04
C LEU A 13 1.82 -36.02 -30.82
N SER A 14 2.46 -34.91 -31.13
CA SER A 14 3.81 -34.90 -31.71
C SER A 14 4.82 -34.55 -30.62
N ALA A 15 5.57 -35.57 -30.22
CA ALA A 15 6.56 -35.53 -29.16
C ALA A 15 7.99 -35.46 -29.73
N CYS A 16 8.83 -34.74 -28.96
CA CYS A 16 10.25 -34.96 -28.66
C CYS A 16 11.35 -34.92 -29.74
N GLY A 17 12.39 -34.16 -29.35
CA GLY A 17 13.80 -34.35 -29.71
C GLY A 17 14.31 -33.24 -30.62
N GLN A 18 15.45 -32.60 -30.42
CA GLN A 18 16.59 -32.78 -29.54
C GLN A 18 17.54 -31.66 -29.96
N GLN A 19 18.03 -30.76 -29.10
CA GLN A 19 19.38 -30.19 -29.25
C GLN A 19 19.97 -29.94 -27.85
N LYS A 20 20.80 -30.91 -27.48
CA LYS A 20 21.76 -30.93 -26.38
C LYS A 20 23.14 -30.90 -27.07
N SER A 21 24.13 -30.34 -26.36
CA SER A 21 25.54 -30.10 -26.75
C SER A 21 25.73 -28.71 -27.38
N ASP A 22 26.52 -27.78 -26.84
CA ASP A 22 27.86 -27.92 -26.24
C ASP A 22 28.14 -26.86 -25.16
N SER A 23 28.84 -27.28 -24.10
CA SER A 23 29.59 -26.42 -23.17
C SER A 23 31.02 -26.23 -23.70
N PRO A 24 31.69 -25.14 -23.30
CA PRO A 24 32.92 -25.28 -22.50
C PRO A 24 32.81 -24.39 -21.26
N SER A 25 32.96 -24.89 -20.03
CA SER A 25 34.24 -25.23 -19.39
C SER A 25 35.32 -24.16 -19.61
N GLU A 26 35.34 -23.12 -18.78
CA GLU A 26 36.59 -22.41 -18.43
C GLU A 26 36.46 -21.81 -17.02
N SER A 27 37.24 -22.39 -16.11
CA SER A 27 37.90 -21.77 -14.95
C SER A 27 37.10 -21.23 -13.76
N ILE A 28 37.00 -22.12 -12.78
CA ILE A 28 36.96 -21.85 -11.34
C ILE A 28 38.35 -21.32 -10.89
N PRO A 29 38.46 -20.17 -10.21
CA PRO A 29 39.55 -19.93 -9.27
C PRO A 29 39.16 -20.35 -7.83
N PRO A 30 40.14 -20.78 -7.02
CA PRO A 30 39.89 -21.47 -5.75
C PRO A 30 39.43 -20.54 -4.64
N ALA A 31 38.65 -21.14 -3.73
CA ALA A 31 38.44 -20.61 -2.39
C ALA A 31 39.78 -20.39 -1.68
N VAL A 32 40.02 -19.17 -1.22
CA VAL A 32 41.03 -18.88 -0.21
C VAL A 32 40.33 -18.31 1.02
N SER A 33 40.55 -18.98 2.14
CA SER A 33 40.09 -18.61 3.47
C SER A 33 40.65 -17.25 3.91
N ALA A 34 39.88 -16.57 4.75
CA ALA A 34 40.30 -15.43 5.56
C ALA A 34 41.57 -15.73 6.37
N PRO A 35 42.38 -14.70 6.69
CA PRO A 35 42.23 -14.08 8.01
C PRO A 35 42.46 -12.56 8.03
N GLY A 36 42.07 -11.91 9.14
CA GLY A 36 42.46 -10.53 9.49
C GLY A 36 41.28 -9.58 9.53
N THR A 37 40.50 -9.59 10.62
CA THR A 37 40.51 -8.48 11.60
C THR A 37 41.59 -7.43 11.35
N GLU A 38 41.20 -6.28 10.80
CA GLU A 38 41.89 -5.04 11.05
C GLU A 38 40.84 -3.95 11.23
N ALA A 39 40.71 -3.51 12.48
CA ALA A 39 39.85 -2.42 12.90
C ALA A 39 40.37 -1.14 12.27
N GLN A 40 39.63 -0.61 11.30
CA GLN A 40 39.84 0.76 10.85
C GLN A 40 39.20 1.74 11.84
N PRO A 41 39.88 2.86 12.13
CA PRO A 41 39.59 3.72 13.27
C PRO A 41 38.22 4.37 13.13
N VAL A 42 37.45 4.27 14.22
CA VAL A 42 36.35 5.18 14.50
C VAL A 42 36.91 6.60 14.56
N VAL A 43 36.81 7.34 13.47
CA VAL A 43 36.92 8.80 13.55
C VAL A 43 35.69 9.28 14.33
N PRO A 44 35.86 10.01 15.44
CA PRO A 44 34.73 10.68 16.05
C PRO A 44 34.33 11.80 15.10
N VAL A 45 33.25 11.60 14.34
CA VAL A 45 32.60 12.75 13.70
C VAL A 45 31.96 13.55 14.83
N ALA A 46 32.64 14.64 15.18
CA ALA A 46 32.14 15.62 16.10
C ALA A 46 30.80 16.13 15.57
N SER A 47 29.80 15.99 16.42
CA SER A 47 28.52 16.67 16.36
C SER A 47 28.74 18.18 16.17
N PRO A 48 28.23 18.83 15.11
CA PRO A 48 27.91 20.23 15.25
C PRO A 48 26.66 20.31 16.13
N ALA A 49 26.90 20.73 17.37
CA ALA A 49 25.86 21.20 18.27
C ALA A 49 24.93 22.14 17.51
N ALA A 50 23.64 21.83 17.57
CA ALA A 50 22.59 22.72 17.16
C ALA A 50 22.73 24.04 17.93
N SER A 51 23.02 25.12 17.22
CA SER A 51 22.69 26.46 17.70
C SER A 51 21.19 26.61 17.54
N THR A 52 20.47 26.42 18.64
CA THR A 52 19.08 26.84 18.81
C THR A 52 19.02 28.37 18.73
N PRO A 53 18.24 28.97 17.81
CA PRO A 53 17.71 30.29 18.06
C PRO A 53 16.68 30.17 19.19
N ASP A 54 17.00 30.86 20.28
CA ASP A 54 16.09 31.27 21.36
C ASP A 54 14.81 31.85 20.75
N LEU A 55 13.68 31.16 20.93
CA LEU A 55 12.36 31.75 20.72
C LEU A 55 11.73 31.99 22.09
N PRO A 56 11.16 33.19 22.31
CA PRO A 56 10.70 33.64 23.61
C PRO A 56 9.52 32.82 24.14
N GLU A 57 9.63 32.50 25.42
CA GLU A 57 8.58 32.00 26.31
C GLU A 57 7.27 32.79 26.12
N PRO A 58 6.14 32.15 25.78
CA PRO A 58 4.86 32.83 25.87
C PRO A 58 4.50 32.98 27.35
N ALA A 59 4.65 34.21 27.81
CA ALA A 59 4.19 34.70 29.09
C ALA A 59 2.78 34.20 29.42
N SER A 60 2.68 33.65 30.63
CA SER A 60 1.45 33.39 31.35
C SER A 60 0.50 34.58 31.27
N THR A 61 -0.62 34.42 30.57
CA THR A 61 -1.82 35.21 30.82
C THR A 61 -2.84 34.32 31.55
N PRO A 62 -3.47 34.78 32.64
CA PRO A 62 -4.46 34.00 33.34
C PRO A 62 -5.66 33.73 32.42
N VAL A 63 -6.08 32.47 32.37
CA VAL A 63 -7.35 32.07 31.77
C VAL A 63 -8.48 32.71 32.60
N GLU A 64 -9.18 33.68 32.02
CA GLU A 64 -10.44 34.15 32.57
C GLU A 64 -11.46 33.01 32.50
N THR A 65 -11.87 32.56 33.67
CA THR A 65 -13.00 31.67 33.90
C THR A 65 -14.28 32.32 33.37
N PHE A 66 -14.74 31.88 32.19
CA PHE A 66 -16.10 32.16 31.74
C PHE A 66 -17.09 31.33 32.56
N SER A 67 -17.55 31.90 33.68
CA SER A 67 -18.67 31.40 34.46
C SER A 67 -19.98 31.78 33.78
N GLY A 68 -20.24 31.16 32.63
CA GLY A 68 -21.55 31.18 31.99
C GLY A 68 -22.38 30.04 32.54
N ALA A 69 -23.44 30.35 33.28
CA ALA A 69 -24.44 29.39 33.72
C ALA A 69 -25.15 28.77 32.49
N VAL A 70 -24.60 27.67 31.97
CA VAL A 70 -25.25 26.86 30.96
C VAL A 70 -26.42 26.13 31.64
N LYS A 71 -27.65 26.50 31.29
CA LYS A 71 -28.84 25.73 31.67
C LYS A 71 -28.63 24.27 31.29
N PRO A 72 -28.93 23.29 32.19
CA PRO A 72 -28.83 21.89 31.82
C PRO A 72 -29.83 21.60 30.70
N VAL A 73 -29.29 21.26 29.52
CA VAL A 73 -30.07 20.64 28.46
C VAL A 73 -30.45 19.24 28.97
N PRO A 74 -31.73 18.87 28.99
CA PRO A 74 -32.12 17.53 29.40
C PRO A 74 -31.46 16.50 28.49
N ARG A 75 -30.71 15.57 29.11
CA ARG A 75 -30.15 14.39 28.45
C ARG A 75 -31.32 13.53 27.95
N PRO A 76 -31.46 13.28 26.64
CA PRO A 76 -32.43 12.30 26.18
C PRO A 76 -32.07 10.92 26.74
N PRO A 77 -33.05 10.07 27.08
CA PRO A 77 -32.78 8.76 27.67
C PRO A 77 -31.91 7.92 26.73
N ALA A 78 -30.85 7.35 27.30
CA ALA A 78 -30.07 6.29 26.67
C ALA A 78 -31.00 5.09 26.44
N GLY A 79 -31.44 4.92 25.19
CA GLY A 79 -32.44 3.89 24.88
C GLY A 79 -33.06 4.04 23.50
N ALA A 80 -32.24 4.10 22.45
CA ALA A 80 -32.67 3.73 21.10
C ALA A 80 -31.42 3.32 20.32
N ALA A 81 -31.34 2.04 19.97
CA ALA A 81 -30.33 1.53 19.05
C ALA A 81 -30.38 2.36 17.76
N ALA A 82 -29.31 3.10 17.48
CA ALA A 82 -29.13 3.74 16.20
C ALA A 82 -29.25 2.66 15.11
N PRO A 83 -30.11 2.82 14.09
CA PRO A 83 -30.15 1.86 13.01
C PRO A 83 -28.77 1.79 12.39
N LYS A 84 -28.18 0.59 12.31
CA LYS A 84 -27.01 0.32 11.48
C LYS A 84 -27.31 0.92 10.11
N ALA A 85 -26.61 2.00 9.77
CA ALA A 85 -26.68 2.58 8.44
C ALA A 85 -26.35 1.46 7.46
N ALA A 86 -27.37 1.04 6.70
CA ALA A 86 -27.19 0.12 5.60
C ALA A 86 -26.14 0.73 4.65
N PRO A 87 -25.24 -0.08 4.07
CA PRO A 87 -24.25 0.43 3.15
C PRO A 87 -25.00 1.08 1.99
N ARG A 88 -24.88 2.41 1.89
CA ARG A 88 -25.29 3.13 0.69
C ARG A 88 -24.45 2.53 -0.43
N ALA A 89 -25.09 1.87 -1.38
CA ALA A 89 -24.42 1.32 -2.55
C ALA A 89 -23.59 2.45 -3.17
N ALA A 90 -22.26 2.31 -3.07
CA ALA A 90 -21.35 3.27 -3.65
C ALA A 90 -21.60 3.28 -5.16
N ALA A 91 -21.92 4.46 -5.69
CA ALA A 91 -21.95 4.65 -7.13
C ALA A 91 -20.61 4.17 -7.73
N PRO A 92 -20.61 3.56 -8.92
CA PRO A 92 -19.37 3.10 -9.53
C PRO A 92 -18.42 4.29 -9.65
N ALA A 93 -17.27 4.19 -8.97
CA ALA A 93 -16.22 5.19 -9.09
C ALA A 93 -15.86 5.29 -10.57
N ALA A 94 -15.89 6.52 -11.10
CA ALA A 94 -15.42 6.79 -12.46
C ALA A 94 -14.00 6.25 -12.60
N SER A 95 -13.69 5.62 -13.73
CA SER A 95 -12.33 5.14 -13.96
C SER A 95 -11.37 6.32 -14.00
N PRO A 96 -10.22 6.26 -13.31
CA PRO A 96 -9.24 7.33 -13.28
C PRO A 96 -8.67 7.61 -14.66
N ALA A 97 -8.29 8.86 -14.93
CA ALA A 97 -7.68 9.22 -16.22
C ALA A 97 -6.28 8.57 -16.35
N PRO A 98 -5.77 8.35 -17.57
CA PRO A 98 -4.45 7.74 -17.77
C PRO A 98 -3.30 8.50 -17.10
N ALA A 99 -3.37 9.84 -17.07
CA ALA A 99 -2.36 10.67 -16.40
C ALA A 99 -2.35 10.47 -14.88
N ASP A 100 -3.53 10.35 -14.27
CA ASP A 100 -3.68 10.07 -12.84
C ASP A 100 -3.11 8.68 -12.49
N LEU A 101 -3.29 7.70 -13.39
CA LEU A 101 -2.70 6.37 -13.24
C LEU A 101 -1.17 6.36 -13.39
N ALA A 102 -0.61 7.21 -14.25
CA ALA A 102 0.84 7.34 -14.39
C ALA A 102 1.47 7.96 -13.14
N ALA A 103 0.89 9.05 -12.62
CA ALA A 103 1.30 9.66 -11.36
C ALA A 103 1.12 8.69 -10.17
N GLY A 104 0.00 7.97 -10.14
CA GLY A 104 -0.29 6.94 -9.16
C GLY A 104 0.73 5.81 -9.16
N ARG A 105 1.17 5.36 -10.34
CA ARG A 105 2.23 4.35 -10.48
C ARG A 105 3.55 4.81 -9.84
N GLN A 106 3.93 6.08 -10.02
CA GLN A 106 5.17 6.61 -9.45
C GLN A 106 5.11 6.60 -7.92
N THR A 107 4.03 7.13 -7.34
CA THR A 107 3.81 7.09 -5.88
C THR A 107 3.75 5.65 -5.35
N TYR A 108 3.09 4.76 -6.09
CA TYR A 108 3.01 3.34 -5.75
C TYR A 108 4.41 2.71 -5.62
N GLN A 109 5.27 2.91 -6.62
CA GLN A 109 6.63 2.37 -6.61
C GLN A 109 7.46 2.92 -5.45
N GLN A 110 7.28 4.19 -5.10
CA GLN A 110 8.07 4.86 -4.06
C GLN A 110 7.67 4.46 -2.64
N ALA A 111 6.37 4.26 -2.37
CA ALA A 111 5.86 4.15 -0.99
C ALA A 111 4.98 2.92 -0.72
N CYS A 112 4.45 2.26 -1.75
CA CYS A 112 3.40 1.24 -1.56
C CYS A 112 3.84 -0.16 -1.98
N ALA A 113 4.68 -0.26 -3.02
CA ALA A 113 5.08 -1.51 -3.66
C ALA A 113 5.74 -2.49 -2.71
N PHE A 114 6.59 -2.00 -1.79
CA PHE A 114 7.28 -2.84 -0.80
C PHE A 114 6.33 -3.81 -0.08
N CYS A 115 5.16 -3.33 0.33
CA CYS A 115 4.16 -4.17 0.98
C CYS A 115 3.20 -4.82 -0.01
N HIS A 116 2.71 -4.07 -1.00
CA HIS A 116 1.62 -4.49 -1.85
C HIS A 116 2.03 -5.35 -3.06
N ASP A 117 3.31 -5.51 -3.38
CA ASP A 117 3.74 -6.50 -4.39
C ASP A 117 3.68 -7.92 -3.83
N LYS A 118 4.20 -8.08 -2.62
CA LYS A 118 4.42 -9.39 -1.99
C LYS A 118 3.43 -9.73 -0.87
N GLY A 119 2.62 -8.77 -0.45
CA GLY A 119 1.64 -8.94 0.62
C GLY A 119 2.25 -8.95 2.01
N VAL A 120 3.26 -8.11 2.23
CA VAL A 120 3.96 -8.00 3.52
C VAL A 120 2.95 -7.69 4.63
N ALA A 121 3.08 -8.38 5.76
CA ALA A 121 2.16 -8.26 6.91
C ALA A 121 0.67 -8.45 6.55
N GLY A 122 0.36 -9.22 5.50
CA GLY A 122 -1.01 -9.44 5.03
C GLY A 122 -1.58 -8.29 4.19
N ALA A 123 -0.71 -7.42 3.65
CA ALA A 123 -1.14 -6.39 2.70
C ALA A 123 -1.83 -7.03 1.48
N PRO A 124 -2.95 -6.48 0.99
CA PRO A 124 -3.59 -6.99 -0.22
C PRO A 124 -2.70 -6.78 -1.44
N ARG A 125 -2.38 -7.87 -2.14
CA ARG A 125 -1.41 -7.85 -3.24
C ARG A 125 -1.99 -7.17 -4.48
N MET A 126 -1.16 -6.42 -5.21
CA MET A 126 -1.49 -5.95 -6.55
C MET A 126 -1.74 -7.17 -7.45
N GLY A 127 -2.79 -7.11 -8.26
CA GLY A 127 -3.19 -8.20 -9.17
C GLY A 127 -4.03 -9.31 -8.51
N ASP A 128 -4.24 -9.27 -7.19
CA ASP A 128 -5.10 -10.24 -6.49
C ASP A 128 -6.56 -9.79 -6.50
N ALA A 129 -7.27 -10.07 -7.59
CA ALA A 129 -8.67 -9.68 -7.75
C ALA A 129 -9.58 -10.20 -6.61
N ALA A 130 -9.29 -11.37 -6.05
CA ALA A 130 -10.07 -11.94 -4.95
C ALA A 130 -9.88 -11.12 -3.67
N ALA A 131 -8.65 -10.74 -3.34
CA ALA A 131 -8.38 -9.85 -2.21
C ALA A 131 -9.00 -8.46 -2.40
N TRP A 132 -9.06 -7.96 -3.63
CA TRP A 132 -9.52 -6.58 -3.92
C TRP A 132 -11.03 -6.44 -4.06
N SER A 133 -11.76 -7.49 -4.46
CA SER A 133 -13.21 -7.43 -4.68
C SER A 133 -13.97 -6.83 -3.47
N ALA A 134 -13.83 -7.44 -2.28
CA ALA A 134 -14.50 -6.94 -1.07
C ALA A 134 -14.06 -5.54 -0.63
N ARG A 135 -12.83 -5.13 -0.97
CA ARG A 135 -12.28 -3.81 -0.65
C ARG A 135 -12.87 -2.74 -1.56
N THR A 136 -12.91 -3.00 -2.86
CA THR A 136 -13.50 -2.08 -3.85
C THR A 136 -15.01 -1.90 -3.65
N ALA A 137 -15.71 -2.90 -3.13
CA ALA A 137 -17.11 -2.80 -2.76
C ALA A 137 -17.39 -1.75 -1.65
N GLN A 138 -16.37 -1.34 -0.89
CA GLN A 138 -16.49 -0.27 0.11
C GLN A 138 -16.49 1.13 -0.51
N GLY A 139 -16.16 1.25 -1.81
CA GLY A 139 -16.03 2.52 -2.52
C GLY A 139 -14.66 3.18 -2.38
N ALA A 140 -14.34 4.08 -3.31
CA ALA A 140 -13.03 4.71 -3.41
C ALA A 140 -12.68 5.55 -2.18
N ASP A 141 -13.62 6.36 -1.68
CA ASP A 141 -13.40 7.22 -0.51
C ASP A 141 -12.96 6.46 0.74
N ALA A 142 -13.51 5.26 0.96
CA ALA A 142 -13.13 4.42 2.09
C ALA A 142 -11.69 3.88 1.95
N LEU A 143 -11.26 3.57 0.73
CA LEU A 143 -9.90 3.14 0.43
C LEU A 143 -8.91 4.29 0.60
N TYR A 144 -9.22 5.46 0.06
CA TYR A 144 -8.41 6.67 0.23
C TYR A 144 -8.25 7.04 1.69
N ALA A 145 -9.34 7.04 2.45
CA ALA A 145 -9.35 7.31 3.87
C ALA A 145 -8.45 6.34 4.66
N SER A 146 -8.45 5.06 4.29
CA SER A 146 -7.59 4.04 4.91
C SER A 146 -6.11 4.26 4.55
N ALA A 147 -5.81 4.62 3.30
CA ALA A 147 -4.44 4.87 2.84
C ALA A 147 -3.84 6.15 3.44
N ILE A 148 -4.62 7.23 3.51
CA ILE A 148 -4.18 8.53 4.04
C ILE A 148 -3.93 8.44 5.55
N ARG A 149 -4.86 7.84 6.30
CA ARG A 149 -4.76 7.76 7.78
C ARG A 149 -4.00 6.55 8.30
N GLY A 150 -3.75 5.55 7.45
CA GLY A 150 -3.24 4.26 7.85
C GLY A 150 -4.34 3.34 8.40
N LYS A 151 -4.06 2.03 8.41
CA LYS A 151 -4.98 1.00 8.90
C LYS A 151 -4.22 -0.27 9.29
N GLY A 152 -4.29 -0.65 10.56
CA GLY A 152 -3.59 -1.84 11.06
C GLY A 152 -2.08 -1.71 10.85
N ALA A 153 -1.47 -2.69 10.17
CA ALA A 153 -0.05 -2.68 9.83
C ALA A 153 0.33 -1.71 8.70
N MET A 154 -0.63 -1.14 7.98
CA MET A 154 -0.37 -0.16 6.92
C MET A 154 -0.21 1.23 7.53
N PRO A 155 0.99 1.85 7.47
CA PRO A 155 1.22 3.19 8.01
C PRO A 155 0.47 4.26 7.23
N ALA A 156 0.22 5.40 7.88
CA ALA A 156 -0.37 6.58 7.23
C ALA A 156 0.46 7.01 6.01
N LYS A 157 -0.21 7.31 4.89
CA LYS A 157 0.42 7.70 3.62
C LYS A 157 1.50 6.73 3.13
N GLY A 158 1.35 5.43 3.40
CA GLY A 158 2.36 4.43 3.04
C GLY A 158 3.70 4.62 3.76
N GLY A 159 3.72 5.33 4.89
CA GLY A 159 4.94 5.60 5.65
C GLY A 159 5.73 6.81 5.17
N ASN A 160 5.25 7.52 4.15
CA ASN A 160 5.86 8.75 3.67
C ASN A 160 4.95 9.96 3.98
N PRO A 161 5.20 10.71 5.07
CA PRO A 161 4.37 11.86 5.46
C PRO A 161 4.48 13.04 4.47
N ALA A 162 5.49 13.06 3.60
CA ALA A 162 5.66 14.11 2.60
C ALA A 162 4.73 13.98 1.38
N LEU A 163 4.03 12.84 1.23
CA LEU A 163 3.07 12.67 0.14
C LEU A 163 1.83 13.55 0.37
N SER A 164 1.35 14.19 -0.69
CA SER A 164 0.02 14.82 -0.69
C SER A 164 -1.07 13.75 -0.68
N ASP A 165 -2.26 14.13 -0.22
CA ASP A 165 -3.40 13.22 -0.19
C ASP A 165 -3.81 12.81 -1.61
N GLU A 166 -3.62 13.69 -2.60
CA GLU A 166 -3.87 13.47 -4.02
C GLU A 166 -2.91 12.41 -4.58
N ALA A 167 -1.62 12.48 -4.23
CA ALA A 167 -0.65 11.49 -4.64
C ALA A 167 -0.99 10.10 -4.07
N VAL A 168 -1.45 10.04 -2.81
CA VAL A 168 -1.92 8.81 -2.18
C VAL A 168 -3.17 8.27 -2.87
N LYS A 169 -4.16 9.12 -3.17
CA LYS A 169 -5.38 8.72 -3.90
C LYS A 169 -5.04 8.13 -5.28
N ALA A 170 -4.19 8.80 -6.05
CA ALA A 170 -3.73 8.31 -7.33
C ALA A 170 -3.01 6.95 -7.21
N ALA A 171 -2.21 6.74 -6.17
CA ALA A 171 -1.58 5.45 -5.91
C ALA A 171 -2.60 4.35 -5.59
N VAL A 172 -3.64 4.66 -4.80
CA VAL A 172 -4.75 3.73 -4.53
C VAL A 172 -5.50 3.41 -5.82
N ASP A 173 -5.74 4.39 -6.68
CA ASP A 173 -6.42 4.20 -7.97
C ASP A 173 -5.61 3.29 -8.89
N TYR A 174 -4.31 3.55 -9.01
CA TYR A 174 -3.38 2.67 -9.72
C TYR A 174 -3.42 1.24 -9.16
N LEU A 175 -3.48 1.13 -7.84
CA LEU A 175 -3.50 -0.16 -7.18
C LEU A 175 -4.75 -0.96 -7.46
N VAL A 176 -5.90 -0.30 -7.35
CA VAL A 176 -7.20 -0.90 -7.62
C VAL A 176 -7.30 -1.24 -9.10
N ALA A 177 -6.91 -0.35 -10.01
CA ALA A 177 -6.92 -0.60 -11.45
C ALA A 177 -6.08 -1.82 -11.84
N GLY A 178 -4.91 -2.00 -11.21
CA GLY A 178 -4.05 -3.18 -11.41
C GLY A 178 -4.52 -4.45 -10.70
N SER A 179 -5.68 -4.43 -10.03
CA SER A 179 -6.18 -5.55 -9.20
C SER A 179 -7.65 -5.88 -9.44
N ARG A 180 -8.21 -5.51 -10.60
CA ARG A 180 -9.57 -5.88 -11.01
C ARG A 180 -9.55 -7.07 -11.94
#